data_AF-A0AAC9VVH2-F1
#
_entry.id   AF-A0AAC9VVH2-F1
#
_cell.length_a   1.000
_cell.length_b   1.000
_cell.length_c   1.000
_cell.angle_alpha   90.00
_cell.angle_beta   90.00
_cell.angle_gamma   90.00
#
_symmetry.space_group_name_H-M   'P 1'
#
loop_
_entity.id
_entity.type
_entity.pdbx_description
1 polymer ?
#
loop_
_entity_poly.entity_id
_entity_poly.type
_entity_poly.pdbx_seq_one_letter_code
_entity_poly.pdbx_strand_id
1 'polypeptide(L)'
;MPDEPSAKGTADDGYDDDGVPTFESVRDKIEARYATAQGSAELDAESPEGRSVEAEYDERRRAAAERLAQIRESMRPDGDA
;
A
#
# COMPACT_ATOMS: atom_id res chain seq x y z
N MET A 1 7.77 48.98 21.54
CA MET A 1 8.40 48.06 20.58
C MET A 1 7.89 48.50 19.22
N PRO A 2 8.74 48.86 18.24
CA PRO A 2 8.25 49.04 16.87
C PRO A 2 7.76 47.67 16.38
N ASP A 3 6.55 47.65 15.82
CA ASP A 3 5.95 46.44 15.24
C ASP A 3 6.84 45.92 14.12
N GLU A 4 7.38 44.72 14.30
CA GLU A 4 8.09 43.99 13.24
C GLU A 4 7.13 43.74 12.09
N PRO A 5 7.55 43.90 10.82
CA PRO A 5 6.67 43.63 9.70
C PRO A 5 6.32 42.13 9.73
N SER A 6 5.04 41.84 9.93
CA SER A 6 4.47 40.51 9.75
C SER A 6 5.06 39.92 8.48
N ALA A 7 5.82 38.83 8.62
CA ALA A 7 6.39 38.13 7.50
C ALA A 7 5.23 37.76 6.58
N LYS A 8 5.11 38.49 5.46
CA LYS A 8 4.18 38.15 4.38
C LYS A 8 4.41 36.68 4.07
N GLY A 9 3.37 35.85 4.19
CA GLY A 9 3.40 34.47 3.74
C GLY A 9 3.75 34.50 2.25
N THR A 10 5.00 34.24 1.93
CA THR A 10 5.45 34.19 0.54
C THR A 10 4.94 32.88 -0.01
N ALA A 11 4.27 32.89 -1.17
CA ALA A 11 3.67 31.71 -1.80
C ALA A 11 4.54 30.42 -1.81
N ASP A 12 5.86 30.53 -1.64
CA ASP A 12 6.81 29.43 -1.42
C ASP A 12 6.59 28.61 -0.12
N ASP A 13 5.94 29.14 0.92
CA ASP A 13 5.65 28.42 2.17
C ASP A 13 4.31 27.66 2.13
N GLY A 14 3.46 27.94 1.13
CA GLY A 14 2.17 27.30 0.92
C GLY A 14 1.04 27.81 1.82
N TYR A 15 1.24 28.90 2.57
CA TYR A 15 0.22 29.55 3.41
C TYR A 15 0.02 31.01 2.98
N ASP A 16 -1.15 31.56 3.26
CA ASP A 16 -1.40 33.00 3.10
C ASP A 16 -0.95 33.80 4.33
N ASP A 17 -1.10 35.13 4.26
CA ASP A 17 -0.67 36.04 5.32
C ASP A 17 -1.39 35.81 6.67
N ASP A 18 -2.57 35.19 6.65
CA ASP A 18 -3.34 34.82 7.85
C ASP A 18 -2.98 33.40 8.36
N GLY A 19 -2.03 32.73 7.70
CA GLY A 19 -1.58 31.38 8.02
C GLY A 19 -2.54 30.28 7.56
N VAL A 20 -3.44 30.57 6.62
CA VAL A 20 -4.36 29.60 6.02
C VAL A 20 -3.66 28.93 4.83
N PRO A 21 -3.70 27.59 4.69
CA PRO A 21 -3.15 26.91 3.53
C PRO A 21 -3.77 27.42 2.22
N THR A 22 -2.94 27.73 1.23
CA THR A 22 -3.43 28.09 -0.10
C THR A 22 -4.05 26.88 -0.80
N PHE A 23 -4.94 27.13 -1.76
CA PHE A 23 -5.54 26.05 -2.55
C PHE A 23 -4.49 25.20 -3.27
N GLU A 24 -3.48 25.86 -3.86
CA GLU A 24 -2.39 25.20 -4.57
C GLU A 24 -1.59 24.27 -3.65
N SER A 25 -1.24 24.71 -2.44
CA SER A 25 -0.47 23.88 -1.50
C SER A 25 -1.25 22.66 -1.02
N VAL A 26 -2.57 22.78 -0.83
CA VAL A 26 -3.43 21.66 -0.50
C VAL A 26 -3.55 20.68 -1.67
N ARG A 27 -3.73 21.18 -2.89
CA ARG A 27 -3.80 20.34 -4.10
C ARG A 27 -2.51 19.55 -4.28
N ASP A 28 -1.37 20.22 -4.27
CA ASP A 28 -0.06 19.60 -4.48
C ASP A 28 0.23 18.54 -3.39
N LYS A 29 -0.17 18.80 -2.15
CA LYS A 29 -0.06 17.84 -1.04
C LYS A 29 -0.97 16.62 -1.21
N ILE A 30 -2.18 16.78 -1.75
CA ILE A 30 -3.08 15.66 -2.06
C ILE A 30 -2.47 14.81 -3.18
N GLU A 31 -2.01 15.44 -4.26
CA GLU A 31 -1.39 14.75 -5.39
C GLU A 31 -0.14 13.98 -4.96
N ALA A 32 0.74 14.58 -4.16
CA ALA A 32 1.93 13.92 -3.63
C ALA A 32 1.58 12.70 -2.75
N ARG A 33 0.56 12.82 -1.89
CA ARG A 33 0.08 11.71 -1.04
C ARG A 33 -0.53 10.60 -1.88
N TYR A 34 -1.32 10.96 -2.89
CA TYR A 34 -1.92 9.99 -3.79
C TYR A 34 -0.85 9.21 -4.57
N ALA A 35 0.12 9.90 -5.17
CA ALA A 35 1.23 9.27 -5.89
C ALA A 35 2.05 8.35 -4.97
N THR A 36 2.32 8.78 -3.73
CA THR A 36 3.02 7.97 -2.74
C THR A 36 2.23 6.72 -2.37
N ALA A 37 0.94 6.85 -2.09
CA ALA A 37 0.07 5.73 -1.74
C ALA A 37 -0.04 4.71 -2.88
N GLN A 38 -0.03 5.18 -4.13
CA GLN A 38 -0.05 4.29 -5.30
C GLN A 38 1.21 3.42 -5.36
N GLY A 39 2.39 3.97 -5.05
CA GLY A 39 3.65 3.22 -5.06
C GLY A 39 3.94 2.44 -3.76
N SER A 40 3.39 2.85 -2.61
CA SER A 40 3.69 2.20 -1.33
C SER A 40 3.20 0.76 -1.28
N ALA A 41 2.06 0.47 -1.90
CA ALA A 41 1.51 -0.89 -1.95
C ALA A 41 2.45 -1.88 -2.67
N GLU A 42 3.15 -1.44 -3.72
CA GLU A 42 4.13 -2.25 -4.44
C GLU A 42 5.36 -2.53 -3.56
N LEU A 43 5.88 -1.50 -2.89
CA LEU A 43 7.00 -1.63 -1.96
C LEU A 43 6.66 -2.53 -0.76
N ASP A 44 5.46 -2.37 -0.21
CA ASP A 44 4.97 -3.19 0.90
C ASP A 44 4.83 -4.66 0.48
N ALA A 45 4.39 -4.94 -0.75
CA ALA A 45 4.33 -6.30 -1.29
C ALA A 45 5.73 -6.92 -1.49
N GLU A 46 6.70 -6.14 -1.98
CA GLU A 46 8.08 -6.60 -2.20
C GLU A 46 8.92 -6.67 -0.92
N SER A 47 8.43 -6.09 0.18
CA SER A 47 9.07 -6.14 1.50
C SER A 47 9.34 -7.59 1.94
N PRO A 48 10.33 -7.84 2.82
CA PRO A 48 10.57 -9.17 3.38
C PRO A 48 9.31 -9.78 4.01
N GLU A 49 8.54 -8.97 4.73
CA GLU A 49 7.29 -9.34 5.38
C GLU A 49 6.21 -9.69 4.33
N GLY A 50 6.03 -8.84 3.31
CA GLY A 50 5.10 -9.07 2.20
C GLY A 50 5.37 -10.40 1.47
N ARG A 51 6.64 -10.65 1.14
CA ARG A 51 7.07 -11.91 0.50
C ARG A 51 6.86 -13.13 1.41
N SER A 52 7.02 -13.00 2.72
CA SER A 52 6.78 -14.11 3.65
C SER A 52 5.29 -14.50 3.73
N VAL A 53 4.39 -13.51 3.75
CA VAL A 53 2.93 -13.75 3.76
C VAL A 53 2.48 -14.43 2.47
N GLU A 54 3.00 -13.99 1.32
CA GLU A 54 2.70 -14.62 0.03
C GLU A 54 3.22 -16.07 -0.02
N ALA A 55 4.45 -16.32 0.46
CA ALA A 55 5.02 -17.66 0.52
C ALA A 55 4.22 -18.61 1.41
N GLU A 56 3.78 -18.15 2.60
CA GLU A 56 2.92 -18.94 3.49
C GLU A 56 1.56 -19.27 2.84
N TYR A 57 0.98 -18.31 2.13
CA TYR A 57 -0.29 -18.51 1.42
C TYR A 57 -0.14 -19.56 0.31
N ASP A 58 0.93 -19.47 -0.48
CA ASP A 58 1.24 -20.44 -1.54
C ASP A 58 1.53 -21.83 -1.00
N GLU A 59 2.24 -21.94 0.12
CA GLU A 59 2.47 -23.21 0.80
C GLU A 59 1.14 -23.85 1.25
N ARG A 60 0.27 -23.07 1.89
CA ARG A 60 -1.07 -23.54 2.30
C ARG A 60 -1.90 -23.98 1.10
N ARG A 61 -1.84 -23.22 0.00
CA ARG A 61 -2.55 -23.55 -1.25
C ARG A 61 -2.03 -24.85 -1.86
N ARG A 62 -0.72 -25.05 -1.90
CA ARG A 62 -0.09 -26.29 -2.39
C ARG A 62 -0.48 -27.48 -1.51
N ALA A 63 -0.37 -27.35 -0.20
CA ALA A 63 -0.76 -28.40 0.74
C ALA A 63 -2.25 -28.77 0.61
N ALA A 64 -3.12 -27.78 0.42
CA ALA A 64 -4.54 -28.03 0.16
C ALA A 64 -4.76 -28.77 -1.17
N ALA A 65 -4.06 -28.37 -2.23
CA ALA A 65 -4.15 -29.03 -3.53
C ALA A 65 -3.66 -30.49 -3.49
N GLU A 66 -2.53 -30.75 -2.81
CA GLU A 66 -2.01 -32.11 -2.61
C GLU A 66 -2.99 -32.98 -1.83
N ARG A 67 -3.58 -32.46 -0.76
CA ARG A 67 -4.58 -33.19 0.03
C ARG A 67 -5.83 -33.50 -0.79
N LEU A 68 -6.29 -32.57 -1.63
CA LEU A 68 -7.41 -32.82 -2.55
C LEU A 68 -7.07 -33.88 -3.60
N ALA A 69 -5.83 -33.91 -4.09
CA ALA A 69 -5.36 -34.94 -5.02
C ALA A 69 -5.36 -36.33 -4.35
N GLN A 70 -4.85 -36.43 -3.12
CA GLN A 70 -4.88 -37.66 -2.33
C GLN A 70 -6.31 -38.15 -2.09
N ILE A 71 -7.24 -37.26 -1.73
CA ILE A 71 -8.66 -37.60 -1.55
C ILE A 71 -9.23 -38.15 -2.85
N ARG A 72 -8.99 -37.48 -3.98
CA ARG A 72 -9.48 -37.94 -5.29
C ARG A 72 -8.94 -39.31 -5.66
N GLU A 73 -7.67 -39.58 -5.37
CA GLU A 73 -7.08 -40.90 -5.59
C GLU A 73 -7.69 -41.95 -4.68
N SER A 74 -7.91 -41.66 -3.39
CA SER A 74 -8.58 -42.58 -2.46
C SER A 74 -10.05 -42.87 -2.82
N MET A 75 -10.68 -41.98 -3.60
CA MET A 75 -12.04 -42.13 -4.08
C MET A 75 -12.13 -42.86 -5.42
N ARG A 76 -11.00 -43.11 -6.12
CA ARG A 76 -11.02 -44.02 -7.26
C ARG A 76 -11.32 -45.43 -6.74
N PRO A 77 -12.36 -46.10 -7.23
CA PRO A 77 -12.59 -47.49 -6.88
C PRO A 77 -11.40 -48.34 -7.37
N ASP A 78 -10.95 -49.28 -6.54
CA ASP A 78 -10.01 -50.33 -6.95
C ASP A 78 -10.65 -51.18 -8.06
N GLY A 79 -10.50 -50.77 -9.32
CA GLY A 79 -11.04 -51.55 -10.44
C GLY A 79 -11.30 -50.75 -11.69
N ASP A 80 -10.27 -50.61 -12.51
CA ASP A 80 -10.37 -50.79 -13.97
C ASP A 80 -9.01 -51.36 -14.43
N ALA A 81 -8.93 -52.69 -14.40
CA ALA A 81 -7.96 -53.50 -15.11
C ALA A 81 -8.59 -53.97 -16.43
#